data_AF-A0A1G7F0W9-F1
#
_entry.id   AF-A0A1G7F0W9-F1
#
_cell.length_a   1.000
_cell.length_b   1.000
_cell.length_c   1.000
_cell.angle_alpha   90.00
_cell.angle_beta   90.00
_cell.angle_gamma   90.00
#
_symmetry.space_group_name_H-M   'P 1'
#
loop_
_entity.id
_entity.type
_entity.pdbx_description
1 polymer ?
#
loop_
_entity_poly.entity_id
_entity_poly.type
_entity_poly.pdbx_seq_one_letter_code
_entity_poly.pdbx_strand_id
1 'polypeptide(L)' 'MVTKQITTEEWELIETIRNYRKAYPNGARMLKAEIQDLLDELMDLGYQKK' A
#
# COMPACT_ATOMS: atom_id res chain seq x y z
N MET A 1 -8.91 -9.42 24.06
CA MET A 1 -8.62 -8.57 22.89
C MET A 1 -8.23 -9.50 21.76
N VAL A 2 -8.92 -9.46 20.62
CA VAL A 2 -8.50 -10.24 19.45
C VAL A 2 -7.35 -9.49 18.81
N THR A 3 -6.12 -9.97 18.98
CA THR A 3 -4.98 -9.54 18.16
C THR A 3 -5.17 -10.18 16.80
N LYS A 4 -5.83 -9.47 15.87
CA LYS A 4 -5.80 -9.88 14.47
C LYS A 4 -4.35 -9.78 14.00
N GLN A 5 -3.80 -10.89 13.53
CA GLN A 5 -2.51 -10.88 12.86
C GLN A 5 -2.67 -10.13 11.53
N ILE A 6 -1.76 -9.20 11.29
CA ILE A 6 -1.65 -8.47 10.03
C ILE A 6 -0.93 -9.38 9.05
N THR A 7 -1.42 -9.50 7.82
CA THR A 7 -0.74 -10.29 6.77
C THR A 7 0.52 -9.58 6.29
N THR A 8 1.34 -10.25 5.49
CA THR A 8 2.54 -9.64 4.92
C THR A 8 2.19 -8.44 4.04
N GLU A 9 1.19 -8.60 3.18
CA GLU A 9 0.74 -7.61 2.21
C GLU A 9 0.14 -6.37 2.88
N GLU A 10 -0.63 -6.55 3.96
CA GLU A 10 -1.13 -5.45 4.78
C GLU A 10 0.02 -4.69 5.46
N TRP A 11 1.09 -5.39 5.86
CA TRP A 11 2.29 -4.77 6.41
C TRP A 11 3.06 -3.97 5.35
N GLU A 12 3.20 -4.53 4.14
CA GLU A 12 3.84 -3.86 3.00
C GLU A 12 3.14 -2.54 2.67
N LEU A 13 1.81 -2.53 2.60
CA LEU A 13 1.03 -1.30 2.42
C LEU A 13 1.37 -0.24 3.49
N ILE A 14 1.43 -0.66 4.75
CA ILE A 14 1.74 0.23 5.88
C ILE A 14 3.16 0.81 5.75
N GLU A 15 4.15 0.00 5.37
CA GLU A 15 5.53 0.48 5.18
C GLU A 15 5.63 1.45 4.02
N THR A 16 5.02 1.15 2.88
CA THR A 16 5.06 2.02 1.70
C THR A 16 4.44 3.38 2.01
N ILE A 17 3.32 3.44 2.75
CA ILE A 17 2.73 4.69 3.23
C ILE A 17 3.67 5.46 4.16
N ARG A 18 4.31 4.78 5.12
CA ARG A 18 5.27 5.41 6.05
C ARG A 18 6.48 5.98 5.32
N ASN A 19 7.01 5.24 4.35
CA ASN A 19 8.14 5.65 3.53
C ASN A 19 7.79 6.84 2.64
N TYR A 20 6.62 6.82 2.01
CA TYR A 20 6.10 7.97 1.26
C TYR A 20 6.02 9.23 2.14
N ARG A 21 5.47 9.11 3.35
CA ARG A 21 5.39 10.24 4.30
C ARG A 21 6.76 10.72 4.77
N LYS A 22 7.71 9.83 5.04
CA LYS A 22 9.09 10.21 5.44
C LYS A 22 9.82 10.95 4.33
N ALA A 23 9.59 10.56 3.09
CA ALA A 23 10.27 11.14 1.95
C ALA A 23 9.61 12.45 1.48
N TYR A 24 8.31 12.69 1.77
CA TYR A 24 7.60 13.92 1.44
C TYR A 24 8.30 15.19 1.98
N PRO A 25 8.35 16.31 1.21
CA PRO A 25 7.81 16.50 -0.14
C PRO A 25 8.70 15.96 -1.26
N ASN A 26 9.91 15.52 -0.93
CA ASN A 26 10.94 15.07 -1.88
C ASN A 26 10.77 13.58 -2.30
N GLY A 27 9.72 12.93 -1.80
CA GLY A 27 9.51 11.49 -1.84
C GLY A 27 8.69 11.05 -3.04
N ALA A 28 9.40 10.88 -4.15
CA ALA A 28 9.07 10.06 -5.31
C ALA A 28 7.57 9.86 -5.62
N ARG A 29 7.09 10.53 -6.67
CA ARG A 29 5.77 10.28 -7.29
C ARG A 29 5.46 8.78 -7.51
N MET A 30 6.48 7.93 -7.68
CA MET A 30 6.35 6.48 -7.87
C MET A 30 5.68 5.76 -6.69
N LEU A 31 5.91 6.21 -5.45
CA LEU A 31 5.36 5.54 -4.26
C LEU A 31 3.83 5.65 -4.17
N LYS A 32 3.21 6.65 -4.81
CA LYS A 32 1.74 6.74 -4.84
C LYS A 32 1.09 5.66 -5.71
N ALA A 33 1.73 5.32 -6.83
CA ALA A 33 1.24 4.26 -7.72
C ALA A 33 1.35 2.90 -7.00
N GLU A 34 2.51 2.65 -6.38
CA GLU A 34 2.76 1.43 -5.60
C GLU A 34 1.78 1.26 -4.43
N ILE A 35 1.44 2.34 -3.71
CA ILE A 35 0.40 2.30 -2.66
C ILE A 35 -0.96 1.94 -3.25
N GLN A 36 -1.30 2.47 -4.44
CA GLN A 36 -2.59 2.20 -5.06
C GLN A 36 -2.67 0.75 -5.55
N ASP A 37 -1.61 0.23 -6.18
CA ASP A 37 -1.56 -1.15 -6.67
C ASP A 37 -1.70 -2.16 -5.51
N LEU A 38 -0.97 -1.94 -4.39
CA LEU A 38 -1.07 -2.76 -3.18
C LEU A 38 -2.47 -2.70 -2.55
N LEU A 39 -3.09 -1.52 -2.55
CA LEU A 39 -4.46 -1.36 -2.04
C LEU A 39 -5.48 -2.07 -2.93
N ASP A 40 -5.34 -1.98 -4.25
CA ASP A 40 -6.24 -2.63 -5.20
C ASP A 40 -6.14 -4.17 -5.08
N GLU A 41 -4.94 -4.70 -4.89
CA GLU A 41 -4.72 -6.13 -4.60
C GLU A 41 -5.39 -6.56 -3.29
N LEU A 42 -5.17 -5.83 -2.19
CA LEU A 42 -5.77 -6.14 -0.88
C LEU A 42 -7.31 -6.04 -0.88
N MET A 43 -7.86 -5.22 -1.76
CA MET A 43 -9.31 -5.02 -1.89
C MET A 43 -9.94 -5.96 -2.93
N ASP A 44 -9.16 -6.85 -3.54
CA ASP A 44 -9.56 -7.69 -4.68
C ASP A 44 -10.20 -6.86 -5.83
N LEU A 45 -9.77 -5.60 -5.96
CA LEU A 45 -10.19 -4.70 -7.03
C LEU A 45 -9.39 -5.05 -8.29
N GLY A 46 -9.59 -6.26 -8.81
CA GLY A 46 -8.98 -6.68 -10.07
C GLY A 46 -9.32 -5.66 -11.14
N TYR A 47 -8.32 -4.93 -11.65
CA TYR A 47 -8.47 -4.09 -12.83
C TYR A 47 -8.77 -5.01 -14.02
N GLN A 48 -10.05 -5.30 -14.23
CA GLN A 48 -10.56 -5.99 -15.42
C GLN A 48 -10.41 -5.03 -16.59
N LYS A 49 -9.22 -4.99 -17.19
CA LYS A 49 -9.02 -4.35 -18.49
C LYS A 49 -9.83 -5.15 -19.51
N LYS A 50 -11.08 -4.76 -19.71
CA LYS A 50 -11.88 -5.13 -20.88
C LYS A 50 -11.25 -4.58 -22.15
#